data_AF-A0A4V3GYC3-F1
#
_entry.id   AF-A0A4V3GYC3-F1
#
_cell.length_a   1.000
_cell.length_b   1.000
_cell.length_c   1.000
_cell.angle_alpha   90.00
_cell.angle_beta   90.00
_cell.angle_gamma   90.00
#
_symmetry.space_group_name_H-M   'P 1'
#
loop_
_entity.id
_entity.type
_entity.pdbx_description
1 polymer ?
#
loop_
_entity_poly.entity_id
_entity_poly.type
_entity_poly.pdbx_seq_one_letter_code
_entity_poly.pdbx_strand_id
1 'polypeptide(L)'
;MINRVQFHKKVMVLVVIMILLFSQLVDAQKTNNNQKLVYPYHRVLTSGLLTGYQKLISPSNQASCPMYPTDSGYAKEAFKRYNPVIALLKTSDRLLRCGNDVGNYNTVNLNGMTRYADPVDYSSTDEKIILSYNYKDEFNMDRIKNYDNINADLLYQFAKKLEVDKKYERALIEYERLLSYYPESVYRANTLKSIFNILYKQEKYIEAISLGKRILSSKDKKLVNITEFDFFIGAAYFRIANFRLARDYFNQVEVKDKGILRDKAYLLDGLSFAQEEKWEEAKLKFKKINSTSKLYKVAQKSVALASEGRHLKYKNPKIAGVLGIVPGLGYLYSGYKSTALSSLLVNSLFMLSTKQAFDNDNESLGTLVGIFGASFYAGNIYGSIETAKRTNKKIKKDHLLKFKFYFGY
;
A
#
# COMPACT_ATOMS: atom_id res chain seq x y z
N MET A 1 -38.82 14.82 -44.07
CA MET A 1 -37.49 15.47 -44.02
C MET A 1 -37.44 16.41 -42.82
N ILE A 2 -36.87 15.97 -41.69
CA ILE A 2 -36.59 16.88 -40.57
C ILE A 2 -35.43 17.77 -41.03
N ASN A 3 -35.66 19.08 -41.02
CA ASN A 3 -34.78 20.07 -41.65
C ASN A 3 -33.33 19.91 -41.13
N ARG A 4 -32.34 19.71 -42.02
CA ARG A 4 -30.91 19.44 -41.68
C ARG A 4 -30.36 20.46 -40.68
N VAL A 5 -30.83 21.71 -40.77
CA VAL A 5 -30.52 22.82 -39.86
C VAL A 5 -31.08 22.61 -38.44
N GLN A 6 -32.27 22.03 -38.29
CA GLN A 6 -32.83 21.67 -36.98
C GLN A 6 -32.08 20.50 -36.33
N PHE A 7 -31.62 19.52 -37.12
CA PHE A 7 -30.81 18.41 -36.60
C PHE A 7 -29.43 18.90 -36.15
N HIS A 8 -28.74 19.70 -36.96
CA HIS A 8 -27.46 20.31 -36.57
C HIS A 8 -27.59 21.23 -35.36
N LYS A 9 -28.67 22.02 -35.24
CA LYS A 9 -28.94 22.82 -34.03
C LYS A 9 -29.18 21.94 -32.81
N LYS A 10 -29.90 20.81 -32.92
CA LYS A 10 -30.12 19.88 -31.81
C LYS A 10 -28.84 19.16 -31.39
N VAL A 11 -28.02 18.72 -32.33
CA VAL A 11 -26.71 18.11 -32.05
C VAL A 11 -25.75 19.13 -31.45
N MET A 12 -25.71 20.35 -31.97
CA MET A 12 -24.87 21.41 -31.40
C MET A 12 -25.35 21.81 -29.99
N VAL A 13 -26.66 21.85 -29.75
CA VAL A 13 -27.22 22.05 -28.39
C VAL A 13 -26.86 20.88 -27.47
N LEU A 14 -26.86 19.63 -27.95
CA LEU A 14 -26.44 18.46 -27.17
C LEU A 14 -24.93 18.47 -26.86
N VAL A 15 -24.11 18.89 -27.83
CA VAL A 15 -22.67 19.06 -27.67
C VAL A 15 -22.35 20.23 -26.74
N VAL A 16 -23.06 21.35 -26.85
CA VAL A 16 -22.92 22.50 -25.94
C VAL A 16 -23.43 22.16 -24.53
N ILE A 17 -24.52 21.39 -24.39
CA ILE A 17 -24.99 20.87 -23.10
C ILE A 17 -23.96 19.88 -22.53
N MET A 18 -23.36 19.01 -23.34
CA MET A 18 -22.27 18.14 -22.89
C MET A 18 -21.02 18.92 -22.52
N ILE A 19 -20.64 19.97 -23.27
CA ILE A 19 -19.50 20.84 -22.96
C ILE A 19 -19.76 21.66 -21.70
N LEU A 20 -20.99 22.16 -21.48
CA LEU A 20 -21.40 22.88 -20.28
C LEU A 20 -21.49 21.95 -19.05
N LEU A 21 -21.96 20.71 -19.24
CA LEU A 21 -21.92 19.67 -18.22
C LEU A 21 -20.48 19.22 -17.93
N PHE A 22 -19.60 19.23 -18.93
CA PHE A 22 -18.17 18.91 -18.78
C PHE A 22 -17.37 20.07 -18.17
N SER A 23 -17.68 21.33 -18.48
CA SER A 23 -16.99 22.50 -17.95
C SER A 23 -17.32 22.75 -16.48
N GLN A 24 -18.54 22.41 -16.04
CA GLN A 24 -18.92 22.38 -14.63
C GLN A 24 -18.28 21.22 -13.82
N LEU A 25 -17.58 20.28 -14.48
CA LEU A 25 -16.90 19.14 -13.85
C LEU A 25 -15.37 19.30 -13.74
N VAL A 26 -14.81 20.41 -14.24
CA VAL A 26 -13.36 20.69 -14.21
C VAL A 26 -12.90 21.25 -12.86
N ASP A 27 -13.81 21.80 -12.04
CA ASP A 27 -13.50 22.19 -10.66
C ASP A 27 -13.71 21.01 -9.70
N ALA A 28 -12.59 20.32 -9.41
CA ALA A 28 -12.15 19.98 -8.05
C ALA A 28 -11.14 18.84 -8.12
N GLN A 29 -9.89 19.18 -7.78
CA GLN A 29 -8.91 18.21 -7.31
C GLN A 29 -9.49 17.43 -6.13
N LYS A 30 -9.23 16.11 -6.13
CA LYS A 30 -9.26 15.18 -4.99
C LYS A 30 -10.07 15.70 -3.79
N THR A 31 -11.34 15.33 -3.69
CA THR A 31 -12.18 15.67 -2.53
C THR A 31 -11.50 15.20 -1.25
N ASN A 32 -10.96 16.15 -0.47
CA ASN A 32 -10.62 15.93 0.92
C ASN A 32 -11.90 15.56 1.69
N ASN A 33 -11.78 14.64 2.64
CA ASN A 33 -12.85 13.92 3.33
C ASN A 33 -13.96 14.76 4.03
N ASN A 34 -14.00 16.09 3.90
CA ASN A 34 -14.88 16.96 4.68
C ASN A 34 -15.67 18.03 3.89
N GLN A 35 -15.87 17.90 2.57
CA GLN A 35 -16.82 18.77 1.86
C GLN A 35 -18.10 18.01 1.45
N LYS A 36 -19.25 18.59 1.81
CA LYS A 36 -20.61 18.09 1.57
C LYS A 36 -20.76 17.59 0.13
N LEU A 37 -21.24 16.35 0.01
CA LEU A 37 -21.55 15.69 -1.26
C LEU A 37 -22.46 16.59 -2.13
N VAL A 38 -21.89 17.12 -3.21
CA VAL A 38 -22.70 17.55 -4.36
C VAL A 38 -23.16 16.27 -5.07
N TYR A 39 -24.45 15.99 -5.00
CA TYR A 39 -25.09 14.78 -5.54
C TYR A 39 -24.89 14.66 -7.07
N PRO A 40 -24.40 13.52 -7.60
CA PRO A 40 -24.16 13.42 -9.04
C PRO A 40 -25.08 12.39 -9.73
N TYR A 41 -26.01 12.88 -10.55
CA TYR A 41 -26.79 12.06 -11.49
C TYR A 41 -25.92 11.19 -12.42
N HIS A 42 -24.66 11.59 -12.67
CA HIS A 42 -23.72 10.82 -13.47
C HIS A 42 -23.39 9.45 -12.85
N ARG A 43 -23.44 9.28 -11.52
CA ARG A 43 -23.13 7.99 -10.87
C ARG A 43 -24.20 6.95 -11.13
N VAL A 44 -25.48 7.32 -11.16
CA VAL A 44 -26.59 6.38 -11.43
C VAL A 44 -26.53 5.90 -12.88
N LEU A 45 -26.33 6.82 -13.82
CA LEU A 45 -26.24 6.47 -15.24
C LEU A 45 -25.02 5.58 -15.54
N THR A 46 -23.83 5.97 -15.07
CA THR A 46 -22.60 5.21 -15.31
C THR A 46 -22.55 3.89 -14.55
N SER A 47 -22.98 3.85 -13.28
CA SER A 47 -23.07 2.59 -12.53
C SER A 47 -24.15 1.66 -13.06
N GLY A 48 -25.27 2.21 -13.57
CA GLY A 48 -26.34 1.47 -14.23
C GLY A 48 -25.86 0.81 -15.52
N LEU A 49 -25.24 1.58 -16.42
CA LEU A 49 -24.67 1.06 -17.67
C LEU A 49 -23.60 -0.01 -17.41
N LEU A 50 -22.72 0.21 -16.44
CA LEU A 50 -21.66 -0.73 -16.12
C LEU A 50 -22.19 -2.01 -15.45
N THR A 51 -23.21 -1.89 -14.60
CA THR A 51 -23.89 -3.04 -14.01
C THR A 51 -24.67 -3.82 -15.07
N GLY A 52 -25.28 -3.12 -16.03
CA GLY A 52 -25.91 -3.72 -17.21
C GLY A 52 -24.91 -4.52 -18.04
N TYR A 53 -23.76 -3.95 -18.39
CA TYR A 53 -22.68 -4.68 -19.05
C TYR A 53 -22.22 -5.90 -18.24
N GLN A 54 -21.96 -5.74 -16.93
CA GLN A 54 -21.52 -6.84 -16.05
C GLN A 54 -22.53 -7.99 -15.94
N LYS A 55 -23.84 -7.70 -15.99
CA LYS A 55 -24.90 -8.70 -15.84
C LYS A 55 -25.34 -9.32 -17.16
N LEU A 56 -25.35 -8.54 -18.24
CA LEU A 56 -25.97 -8.94 -19.51
C LEU A 56 -24.95 -9.35 -20.59
N ILE A 57 -23.75 -8.77 -20.56
CA ILE A 57 -22.75 -8.93 -21.63
C ILE A 57 -21.51 -9.67 -21.12
N SER A 58 -20.96 -9.27 -19.97
CA SER A 58 -19.75 -9.87 -19.39
C SER A 58 -19.80 -11.40 -19.19
N PRO A 59 -20.95 -12.04 -18.88
CA PRO A 59 -21.01 -13.50 -18.72
C PRO A 59 -20.84 -14.31 -20.01
N SER A 60 -20.94 -13.68 -21.20
CA SER A 60 -20.82 -14.39 -22.47
C SER A 60 -19.38 -14.76 -22.85
N ASN A 61 -18.38 -14.17 -22.18
CA ASN A 61 -16.97 -14.50 -22.35
C ASN A 61 -16.51 -15.51 -21.29
N GLN A 62 -16.21 -16.73 -21.71
CA GLN A 62 -15.71 -17.81 -20.82
C GLN A 62 -14.26 -17.60 -20.35
N ALA A 63 -13.54 -16.60 -20.88
CA ALA A 63 -12.19 -16.28 -20.45
C ALA A 63 -12.22 -15.45 -19.14
N SER A 64 -11.80 -16.06 -18.03
CA SER A 64 -11.67 -15.32 -16.77
C SER A 64 -10.52 -14.30 -16.87
N CYS A 65 -10.85 -13.01 -16.75
CA CYS A 65 -9.86 -11.93 -16.74
C CYS A 65 -8.74 -12.24 -15.72
N PRO A 66 -7.44 -12.24 -16.12
CA PRO A 66 -6.32 -12.66 -15.27
C PRO A 66 -5.98 -11.64 -14.17
N MET A 67 -6.69 -10.53 -14.16
CA MET A 67 -6.41 -9.31 -13.42
C MET A 67 -7.37 -9.18 -12.21
N TYR A 68 -6.88 -8.59 -11.12
CA TYR A 68 -7.68 -8.27 -9.92
C TYR A 68 -7.59 -6.79 -9.51
N PRO A 69 -8.73 -6.08 -9.35
CA PRO A 69 -10.06 -6.49 -9.82
C PRO A 69 -10.07 -6.72 -11.35
N THR A 70 -11.10 -7.40 -11.85
CA THR A 70 -11.32 -7.57 -13.30
C THR A 70 -11.45 -6.20 -13.97
N ASP A 71 -11.30 -6.09 -15.30
CA ASP A 71 -11.35 -4.78 -15.96
C ASP A 71 -12.67 -4.04 -15.73
N SER A 72 -13.79 -4.77 -15.75
CA SER A 72 -15.10 -4.21 -15.41
C SER A 72 -15.22 -3.88 -13.92
N GLY A 73 -14.60 -4.65 -13.04
CA GLY A 73 -14.52 -4.36 -11.61
C GLY A 73 -13.70 -3.09 -11.33
N TYR A 74 -12.55 -2.96 -11.98
CA TYR A 74 -11.69 -1.78 -11.95
C TYR A 74 -12.46 -0.54 -12.44
N ALA A 75 -13.14 -0.65 -13.58
CA ALA A 75 -13.98 0.43 -14.11
C ALA A 75 -15.01 0.86 -13.08
N LYS A 76 -15.71 -0.10 -12.46
CA LYS A 76 -16.73 0.18 -11.44
C LYS A 76 -16.16 0.96 -10.27
N GLU A 77 -15.01 0.56 -9.78
CA GLU A 77 -14.33 1.25 -8.68
C GLU A 77 -13.82 2.64 -9.10
N ALA A 78 -13.29 2.78 -10.31
CA ALA A 78 -12.83 4.05 -10.86
C ALA A 78 -13.98 5.05 -10.98
N PHE A 79 -15.12 4.66 -11.56
CA PHE A 79 -16.31 5.51 -11.69
C PHE A 79 -17.02 5.80 -10.35
N LYS A 80 -16.77 5.00 -9.31
CA LYS A 80 -17.20 5.32 -7.94
C LYS A 80 -16.30 6.37 -7.28
N ARG A 81 -14.99 6.26 -7.45
CA ARG A 81 -13.99 7.03 -6.69
C ARG A 81 -13.58 8.33 -7.36
N TYR A 82 -13.63 8.38 -8.68
CA TYR A 82 -13.16 9.51 -9.49
C TYR A 82 -14.32 10.16 -10.24
N ASN A 83 -14.12 11.40 -10.68
CA ASN A 83 -15.04 12.02 -11.63
C ASN A 83 -15.06 11.20 -12.95
N PRO A 84 -16.13 11.29 -13.75
CA PRO A 84 -16.30 10.46 -14.95
C PRO A 84 -15.14 10.52 -15.94
N VAL A 85 -14.50 11.68 -16.09
CA VAL A 85 -13.36 11.86 -17.00
C VAL A 85 -12.15 11.07 -16.52
N ILE A 86 -11.74 11.27 -15.26
CA ILE A 86 -10.60 10.55 -14.68
C ILE A 86 -10.89 9.05 -14.58
N ALA A 87 -12.14 8.68 -14.26
CA ALA A 87 -12.57 7.29 -14.23
C ALA A 87 -12.49 6.63 -15.61
N LEU A 88 -12.91 7.33 -16.66
CA LEU A 88 -12.81 6.87 -18.04
C LEU A 88 -11.34 6.69 -18.45
N LEU A 89 -10.49 7.69 -18.18
CA LEU A 89 -9.05 7.61 -18.47
C LEU A 89 -8.37 6.44 -17.77
N LYS A 90 -8.67 6.22 -16.48
CA LYS A 90 -8.16 5.09 -15.70
C LYS A 90 -8.66 3.75 -16.25
N THR A 91 -9.94 3.69 -16.63
CA THR A 91 -10.55 2.48 -17.18
C THR A 91 -9.95 2.13 -18.55
N SER A 92 -9.78 3.12 -19.43
CA SER A 92 -9.14 2.94 -20.74
C SER A 92 -7.68 2.47 -20.58
N ASP A 93 -6.91 3.07 -19.67
CA ASP A 93 -5.55 2.60 -19.35
C ASP A 93 -5.56 1.14 -18.85
N ARG A 94 -6.49 0.79 -17.96
CA ARG A 94 -6.61 -0.58 -17.45
C ARG A 94 -6.88 -1.58 -18.57
N LEU A 95 -7.81 -1.28 -19.47
CA LEU A 95 -8.16 -2.14 -20.60
C LEU A 95 -6.98 -2.37 -21.54
N LEU A 96 -6.15 -1.35 -21.79
CA LEU A 96 -4.93 -1.47 -22.60
C LEU A 96 -3.87 -2.38 -21.96
N ARG A 97 -3.85 -2.45 -20.63
CA ARG A 97 -2.86 -3.22 -19.86
C ARG A 97 -3.31 -4.64 -19.49
N CYS A 98 -4.58 -4.97 -19.67
CA CYS A 98 -5.09 -6.28 -19.28
C CYS A 98 -4.41 -7.41 -20.07
N GLY A 99 -3.98 -8.46 -19.36
CA GLY A 99 -3.32 -9.63 -19.96
C GLY A 99 -1.87 -9.41 -20.41
N ASN A 100 -1.37 -8.17 -20.36
CA ASN A 100 -0.03 -7.79 -20.81
C ASN A 100 0.94 -7.56 -19.64
N ASP A 101 2.23 -7.74 -19.90
CA ASP A 101 3.33 -7.36 -19.00
C ASP A 101 3.19 -7.90 -17.56
N VAL A 102 2.65 -9.12 -17.43
CA VAL A 102 2.23 -9.75 -16.17
C VAL A 102 3.33 -9.81 -15.09
N GLY A 103 4.60 -9.90 -15.49
CA GLY A 103 5.76 -9.88 -14.59
C GLY A 103 5.99 -8.54 -13.86
N ASN A 104 5.20 -7.51 -14.14
CA ASN A 104 5.24 -6.22 -13.44
C ASN A 104 4.16 -6.06 -12.35
N TYR A 105 3.29 -7.06 -12.16
CA TYR A 105 2.20 -7.02 -11.19
C TYR A 105 2.47 -7.99 -10.03
N ASN A 106 2.03 -7.61 -8.82
CA ASN A 106 1.99 -8.56 -7.71
C ASN A 106 0.87 -9.56 -7.96
N THR A 107 1.05 -10.82 -7.56
CA THR A 107 0.00 -11.83 -7.65
C THR A 107 -0.82 -11.87 -6.36
N VAL A 108 -2.12 -12.13 -6.50
CA VAL A 108 -3.07 -12.39 -5.41
C VAL A 108 -3.76 -13.72 -5.70
N ASN A 109 -3.90 -14.56 -4.68
CA ASN A 109 -4.63 -15.81 -4.80
C ASN A 109 -6.08 -15.58 -4.39
N LEU A 110 -7.01 -15.81 -5.31
CA LEU A 110 -8.44 -15.63 -5.08
C LEU A 110 -9.16 -16.90 -5.53
N ASN A 111 -9.81 -17.58 -4.59
CA ASN A 111 -10.56 -18.81 -4.83
C ASN A 111 -9.72 -19.90 -5.55
N GLY A 112 -8.44 -20.04 -5.22
CA GLY A 112 -7.54 -21.02 -5.82
C GLY A 112 -6.96 -20.63 -7.19
N MET A 113 -7.29 -19.44 -7.72
CA MET A 113 -6.72 -18.90 -8.95
C MET A 113 -5.74 -17.76 -8.64
N THR A 114 -4.55 -17.81 -9.25
CA THR A 114 -3.58 -16.72 -9.20
C THR A 114 -3.99 -15.60 -10.17
N ARG A 115 -4.21 -14.39 -9.65
CA ARG A 115 -4.53 -13.19 -10.43
C ARG A 115 -3.50 -12.09 -10.21
N TYR A 116 -3.39 -11.15 -11.14
CA TYR A 116 -2.46 -10.03 -11.08
C TYR A 116 -3.15 -8.78 -10.52
N ALA A 117 -2.68 -8.31 -9.37
CA ALA A 117 -3.27 -7.20 -8.64
C ALA A 117 -2.92 -5.84 -9.25
N ASP A 118 -3.95 -5.03 -9.51
CA ASP A 118 -3.85 -3.65 -9.98
C ASP A 118 -5.09 -2.87 -9.50
N PRO A 119 -5.16 -2.52 -8.21
CA PRO A 119 -6.28 -1.75 -7.66
C PRO A 119 -6.31 -0.33 -8.26
N VAL A 120 -7.50 0.29 -8.29
CA VAL A 120 -7.72 1.65 -8.82
C VAL A 120 -6.84 2.69 -8.11
N ASP A 121 -6.64 2.49 -6.81
CA ASP A 121 -5.72 3.24 -5.96
C ASP A 121 -4.79 2.30 -5.21
N TYR A 122 -3.49 2.57 -5.26
CA TYR A 122 -2.53 1.98 -4.33
C TYR A 122 -2.66 2.71 -3.00
N SER A 123 -3.63 2.31 -2.17
CA SER A 123 -3.78 2.85 -0.82
C SER A 123 -3.01 1.97 0.17
N SER A 124 -2.24 2.59 1.07
CA SER A 124 -1.57 1.94 2.22
C SER A 124 -2.55 1.55 3.33
N THR A 125 -3.79 1.22 2.98
CA THR A 125 -4.95 1.20 3.88
C THR A 125 -5.87 0.03 3.56
N ASP A 126 -5.32 -1.18 3.62
CA ASP A 126 -6.09 -2.35 4.08
C ASP A 126 -5.93 -2.54 5.61
N GLU A 127 -5.12 -1.69 6.27
CA GLU A 127 -5.10 -1.49 7.71
C GLU A 127 -6.07 -0.36 8.09
N LYS A 128 -7.32 -0.69 8.42
CA LYS A 128 -8.17 0.06 9.39
C LYS A 128 -9.55 -0.58 9.49
N ILE A 129 -9.66 -1.57 10.36
CA ILE A 129 -10.84 -1.71 11.21
C ILE A 129 -10.37 -1.35 12.61
N ILE A 130 -10.79 -0.18 13.08
CA ILE A 130 -10.59 0.29 14.44
C ILE A 130 -11.52 -0.56 15.30
N LEU A 131 -10.98 -1.57 15.97
CA LEU A 131 -11.61 -2.18 17.13
C LEU A 131 -11.43 -1.22 18.30
N SER A 132 -12.45 -0.42 18.59
CA SER A 132 -12.59 0.24 19.87
C SER A 132 -12.93 -0.81 20.92
N TYR A 133 -11.96 -1.16 21.78
CA TYR A 133 -12.25 -1.85 23.04
C TYR A 133 -11.95 -0.88 24.18
N ASN A 134 -13.03 -0.39 24.81
CA ASN A 134 -12.96 0.23 26.12
C ASN A 134 -12.74 -0.90 27.14
N TYR A 135 -11.67 -0.81 27.94
CA TYR A 135 -11.52 -1.62 29.14
C TYR A 135 -11.28 -0.68 30.32
N LYS A 136 -12.32 -0.50 31.12
CA LYS A 136 -12.25 -0.07 32.52
C LYS A 136 -13.08 -1.07 33.29
N ASP A 137 -12.43 -1.77 34.23
CA ASP A 137 -12.94 -1.94 35.59
C ASP A 137 -11.77 -2.36 36.49
N GLU A 138 -11.67 -1.68 37.63
CA GLU A 138 -10.80 -2.04 38.76
C GLU A 138 -11.54 -3.07 39.61
N PHE A 139 -10.93 -4.23 39.82
CA PHE A 139 -11.36 -5.18 40.84
C PHE A 139 -10.21 -5.37 41.83
N ASN A 140 -10.47 -5.02 43.08
CA ASN A 140 -9.50 -5.09 44.16
C ASN A 140 -9.76 -6.36 44.98
N MET A 141 -8.72 -7.16 45.19
CA MET A 141 -8.75 -8.32 46.08
C MET A 141 -7.47 -8.34 46.91
N ASP A 142 -7.57 -7.80 48.11
CA ASP A 142 -6.65 -8.13 49.19
C ASP A 142 -6.89 -9.58 49.61
N ARG A 143 -5.86 -10.45 49.57
CA ARG A 143 -5.69 -11.60 50.48
C ARG A 143 -4.35 -12.35 50.32
N ILE A 144 -3.66 -12.49 51.47
CA ILE A 144 -2.85 -13.63 52.00
C ILE A 144 -1.54 -14.03 51.26
N LYS A 145 -0.49 -13.27 51.60
CA LYS A 145 0.91 -13.32 51.10
C LYS A 145 1.68 -14.66 51.10
N ASN A 146 1.19 -15.76 51.68
CA ASN A 146 1.99 -16.98 51.85
C ASN A 146 1.55 -18.20 51.01
N TYR A 147 0.30 -18.22 50.52
CA TYR A 147 -0.17 -19.21 49.53
C TYR A 147 -0.06 -18.70 48.08
N ASP A 148 0.11 -17.39 47.91
CA ASP A 148 0.14 -16.70 46.61
C ASP A 148 1.31 -17.14 45.73
N ASN A 149 2.47 -17.41 46.32
CA ASN A 149 3.70 -17.66 45.54
C ASN A 149 3.69 -19.04 44.85
N ILE A 150 3.12 -20.07 45.50
CA ILE A 150 3.04 -21.44 44.93
C ILE A 150 2.08 -21.46 43.73
N ASN A 151 0.92 -20.82 43.86
CA ASN A 151 -0.06 -20.76 42.77
C ASN A 151 0.41 -19.85 41.62
N ALA A 152 1.11 -18.75 41.93
CA ALA A 152 1.74 -17.90 40.92
C ALA A 152 2.84 -18.64 40.14
N ASP A 153 3.67 -19.45 40.81
CA ASP A 153 4.67 -20.29 40.14
C ASP A 153 4.00 -21.30 39.20
N LEU A 154 3.02 -22.07 39.68
CA LEU A 154 2.32 -23.05 38.84
C LEU A 154 1.70 -22.43 37.59
N LEU A 155 1.06 -21.27 37.72
CA LEU A 155 0.52 -20.53 36.58
C LEU A 155 1.61 -20.04 35.64
N TYR A 156 2.71 -19.51 36.17
CA TYR A 156 3.85 -19.06 35.36
C TYR A 156 4.47 -20.21 34.58
N GLN A 157 4.76 -21.34 35.24
CA GLN A 157 5.36 -22.52 34.61
C GLN A 157 4.43 -23.11 33.55
N PHE A 158 3.11 -23.16 33.82
CA PHE A 158 2.13 -23.63 32.85
C PHE A 158 2.05 -22.71 31.63
N ALA A 159 1.96 -21.39 31.84
CA ALA A 159 1.99 -20.40 30.75
C ALA A 159 3.30 -20.50 29.95
N LYS A 160 4.44 -20.71 30.62
CA LYS A 160 5.74 -20.87 29.97
C LYS A 160 5.82 -22.14 29.14
N LYS A 161 5.27 -23.25 29.63
CA LYS A 161 5.13 -24.49 28.85
C LYS A 161 4.29 -24.26 27.59
N LEU A 162 3.16 -23.56 27.70
CA LEU A 162 2.33 -23.20 26.56
C LEU A 162 3.07 -22.31 25.54
N GLU A 163 3.87 -21.35 26.01
CA GLU A 163 4.72 -20.52 25.18
C GLU A 163 5.76 -21.35 24.41
N VAL A 164 6.43 -22.28 25.09
CA VAL A 164 7.42 -23.20 24.48
C VAL A 164 6.76 -24.12 23.45
N ASP A 165 5.56 -24.61 23.75
CA ASP A 165 4.70 -25.38 22.84
C ASP A 165 4.16 -24.54 21.65
N LYS A 166 4.48 -23.24 21.58
CA LYS A 166 3.97 -22.27 20.59
C LYS A 166 2.45 -22.10 20.61
N LYS A 167 1.78 -22.49 21.69
CA LYS A 167 0.35 -22.28 21.94
C LYS A 167 0.10 -20.86 22.46
N TYR A 168 0.52 -19.87 21.67
CA TYR A 168 0.65 -18.48 22.09
C TYR A 168 -0.63 -17.87 22.67
N GLU A 169 -1.79 -18.06 22.03
CA GLU A 169 -3.06 -17.51 22.54
C GLU A 169 -3.41 -18.06 23.93
N ARG A 170 -3.16 -19.35 24.16
CA ARG A 170 -3.39 -19.97 25.48
C ARG A 170 -2.37 -19.46 26.50
N ALA A 171 -1.11 -19.33 26.11
CA ALA A 171 -0.07 -18.78 26.96
C ALA A 171 -0.39 -17.33 27.39
N LEU A 172 -0.87 -16.50 26.47
CA LEU A 172 -1.30 -15.12 26.74
C LEU A 172 -2.42 -15.08 27.79
N ILE A 173 -3.45 -15.91 27.64
CA ILE A 173 -4.56 -16.00 28.61
C ILE A 173 -4.05 -16.36 30.01
N GLU A 174 -3.14 -17.34 30.13
CA GLU A 174 -2.60 -17.75 31.43
C GLU A 174 -1.66 -16.69 32.04
N TYR A 175 -0.87 -16.01 31.20
CA TYR A 175 -0.05 -14.87 31.64
C TYR A 175 -0.90 -13.69 32.10
N GLU A 176 -1.99 -13.37 31.41
CA GLU A 176 -2.95 -12.34 31.83
C GLU A 176 -3.64 -12.72 33.15
N ARG A 177 -4.03 -14.00 33.29
CA ARG A 177 -4.57 -14.54 34.55
C ARG A 177 -3.58 -14.36 35.71
N LEU A 178 -2.29 -14.65 35.48
CA LEU A 178 -1.24 -14.43 36.50
C LEU A 178 -1.15 -12.96 36.89
N LEU A 179 -1.10 -12.04 35.92
CA LEU A 179 -1.01 -10.60 36.20
C LEU A 179 -2.26 -10.04 36.91
N SER A 180 -3.42 -10.66 36.68
CA SER A 180 -4.69 -10.30 37.31
C SER A 180 -4.76 -10.81 38.76
N TYR A 181 -4.51 -12.10 38.98
CA TYR A 181 -4.66 -12.71 40.30
C TYR A 181 -3.48 -12.46 41.23
N TYR A 182 -2.27 -12.29 40.68
CA TYR A 182 -1.03 -12.12 41.46
C TYR A 182 -0.22 -10.92 40.96
N PRO A 183 -0.78 -9.69 41.07
CA PRO A 183 -0.21 -8.48 40.47
C PRO A 183 1.16 -8.10 41.03
N GLU A 184 1.48 -8.47 42.27
CA GLU A 184 2.78 -8.22 42.93
C GLU A 184 3.70 -9.45 42.97
N SER A 185 3.39 -10.50 42.19
CA SER A 185 4.24 -11.71 42.16
C SER A 185 5.65 -11.42 41.62
N VAL A 186 6.62 -12.23 42.07
CA VAL A 186 8.00 -12.19 41.56
C VAL A 186 8.09 -12.48 40.05
N TYR A 187 7.08 -13.17 39.49
CA TYR A 187 6.98 -13.51 38.08
C TYR A 187 6.47 -12.38 37.20
N ARG A 188 5.91 -11.30 37.77
CA ARG A 188 5.29 -10.20 37.03
C ARG A 188 6.15 -9.67 35.88
N ALA A 189 7.42 -9.37 36.15
CA ALA A 189 8.34 -8.81 35.16
C ALA A 189 8.60 -9.78 34.00
N ASN A 190 8.86 -11.05 34.31
CA ASN A 190 9.09 -12.09 33.31
C ASN A 190 7.82 -12.37 32.50
N THR A 191 6.65 -12.38 33.14
CA THR A 191 5.36 -12.50 32.48
C THR A 191 5.12 -11.37 31.49
N LEU A 192 5.34 -10.11 31.90
CA LEU A 192 5.22 -8.95 31.00
C LEU A 192 6.18 -9.04 29.80
N LYS A 193 7.43 -9.47 30.03
CA LYS A 193 8.40 -9.70 28.95
C LYS A 193 7.95 -10.83 28.01
N SER A 194 7.43 -11.93 28.55
CA SER A 194 6.89 -13.05 27.76
C SER A 194 5.69 -12.62 26.91
N ILE A 195 4.72 -11.89 27.47
CA ILE A 195 3.59 -11.34 26.70
C ILE A 195 4.11 -10.46 25.56
N PHE A 196 5.00 -9.49 25.86
CA PHE A 196 5.58 -8.61 24.84
C PHE A 196 6.25 -9.41 23.71
N ASN A 197 7.06 -10.41 24.06
CA ASN A 197 7.75 -11.26 23.08
C ASN A 197 6.77 -12.08 22.23
N ILE A 198 5.69 -12.60 22.83
CA ILE A 198 4.66 -13.34 22.10
C ILE A 198 3.95 -12.41 21.11
N LEU A 199 3.49 -11.24 21.55
CA LEU A 199 2.85 -10.25 20.69
C LEU A 199 3.76 -9.87 19.51
N TYR A 200 5.05 -9.66 19.81
CA TYR A 200 6.04 -9.36 18.78
C TYR A 200 6.18 -10.51 17.77
N LYS A 201 6.31 -11.76 18.24
CA LYS A 201 6.44 -12.96 17.40
C LYS A 201 5.21 -13.22 16.54
N GLN A 202 4.02 -12.87 17.04
CA GLN A 202 2.76 -12.95 16.30
C GLN A 202 2.54 -11.75 15.36
N GLU A 203 3.54 -10.88 15.19
CA GLU A 203 3.47 -9.65 14.38
C GLU A 203 2.38 -8.66 14.81
N LYS A 204 1.88 -8.79 16.05
CA LYS A 204 0.94 -7.88 16.69
C LYS A 204 1.68 -6.63 17.22
N TYR A 205 2.31 -5.90 16.29
CA TYR A 205 3.25 -4.83 16.62
C TYR A 205 2.62 -3.67 17.38
N ILE A 206 1.38 -3.30 17.06
CA ILE A 206 0.68 -2.19 17.74
C ILE A 206 0.47 -2.51 19.22
N GLU A 207 0.05 -3.72 19.54
CA GLU A 207 -0.16 -4.19 20.91
C GLU A 207 1.17 -4.33 21.66
N ALA A 208 2.19 -4.89 21.01
CA ALA A 208 3.54 -4.96 21.56
C ALA A 208 4.09 -3.57 21.92
N ILE A 209 3.96 -2.59 21.01
CA ILE A 209 4.35 -1.19 21.24
C ILE A 209 3.59 -0.61 22.44
N SER A 210 2.27 -0.79 22.50
CA SER A 210 1.43 -0.28 23.59
C SER A 210 1.87 -0.84 24.95
N LEU A 211 2.03 -2.17 25.03
CA LEU A 211 2.50 -2.86 26.22
C LEU A 211 3.91 -2.41 26.63
N GLY A 212 4.84 -2.37 25.68
CA GLY A 212 6.22 -1.95 25.92
C GLY A 212 6.30 -0.53 26.47
N LYS A 213 5.55 0.42 25.89
CA LYS A 213 5.46 1.79 26.40
C LYS A 213 4.86 1.86 27.80
N ARG A 214 3.84 1.06 28.09
CA ARG A 214 3.23 0.96 29.42
C ARG A 214 4.25 0.46 30.45
N ILE A 215 5.01 -0.59 30.13
CA ILE A 215 6.10 -1.11 30.98
C ILE A 215 7.15 -0.03 31.23
N LEU A 216 7.59 0.68 30.19
CA LEU A 216 8.61 1.74 30.32
C LEU A 216 8.12 3.00 31.06
N SER A 217 6.82 3.15 31.26
CA SER A 217 6.20 4.28 31.96
C SER A 217 5.68 3.92 33.36
N SER A 218 5.75 2.65 33.77
CA SER A 218 5.26 2.17 35.07
C SER A 218 6.39 1.85 36.05
N LYS A 219 6.03 1.39 37.26
CA LYS A 219 6.98 0.83 38.24
C LYS A 219 7.78 -0.36 37.69
N ASP A 220 7.23 -1.05 36.69
CA ASP A 220 7.83 -2.25 36.07
C ASP A 220 9.08 -1.90 35.25
N LYS A 221 9.30 -0.63 34.90
CA LYS A 221 10.48 -0.15 34.17
C LYS A 221 11.80 -0.61 34.81
N LYS A 222 11.88 -0.63 36.14
CA LYS A 222 13.09 -1.02 36.88
C LYS A 222 13.39 -2.52 36.78
N LEU A 223 12.41 -3.32 36.35
CA LEU A 223 12.48 -4.79 36.31
C LEU A 223 12.84 -5.32 34.91
N VAL A 224 13.01 -4.44 33.92
CA VAL A 224 13.29 -4.83 32.53
C VAL A 224 14.55 -4.16 32.00
N ASN A 225 15.14 -4.75 30.96
CA ASN A 225 16.19 -4.09 30.20
C ASN A 225 15.56 -3.00 29.31
N ILE A 226 15.63 -1.75 29.76
CA ILE A 226 15.06 -0.59 29.08
C ILE A 226 15.58 -0.49 27.64
N THR A 227 16.87 -0.71 27.42
CA THR A 227 17.50 -0.57 26.10
C THR A 227 17.03 -1.66 25.13
N GLU A 228 16.82 -2.88 25.62
CA GLU A 228 16.23 -3.98 24.84
C GLU A 228 14.80 -3.64 24.41
N PHE A 229 13.98 -3.11 25.33
CA PHE A 229 12.61 -2.68 25.04
C PHE A 229 12.57 -1.51 24.05
N ASP A 230 13.42 -0.49 24.21
CA ASP A 230 13.51 0.62 23.25
C ASP A 230 13.85 0.10 21.85
N PHE A 231 14.81 -0.83 21.74
CA PHE A 231 15.17 -1.44 20.48
C PHE A 231 13.98 -2.15 19.81
N PHE A 232 13.28 -3.01 20.55
CA PHE A 232 12.15 -3.76 19.97
C PHE A 232 10.96 -2.85 19.68
N ILE A 233 10.67 -1.83 20.50
CA ILE A 233 9.62 -0.85 20.18
C ILE A 233 9.98 -0.07 18.90
N GLY A 234 11.23 0.37 18.76
CA GLY A 234 11.72 1.00 17.54
C GLY A 234 11.61 0.08 16.31
N ALA A 235 11.98 -1.20 16.46
CA ALA A 235 11.84 -2.20 15.41
C ALA A 235 10.37 -2.47 15.04
N ALA A 236 9.46 -2.49 16.02
CA ALA A 236 8.03 -2.63 15.78
C ALA A 236 7.48 -1.41 15.01
N TYR A 237 7.85 -0.17 15.41
CA TYR A 237 7.50 1.04 14.65
C TYR A 237 8.05 1.01 13.22
N PHE A 238 9.25 0.47 13.03
CA PHE A 238 9.84 0.27 11.70
C PHE A 238 9.01 -0.70 10.86
N ARG A 239 8.54 -1.81 11.44
CA ARG A 239 7.75 -2.84 10.72
C ARG A 239 6.40 -2.31 10.25
N ILE A 240 5.79 -1.37 10.98
CA ILE A 240 4.55 -0.67 10.56
C ILE A 240 4.83 0.61 9.74
N ALA A 241 6.03 0.73 9.18
CA ALA A 241 6.48 1.86 8.36
C ALA A 241 6.41 3.25 9.03
N ASN A 242 6.34 3.32 10.37
CA ASN A 242 6.46 4.57 11.11
C ASN A 242 7.93 4.90 11.40
N PHE A 243 8.66 5.21 10.34
CA PHE A 243 10.12 5.40 10.39
C PHE A 243 10.54 6.52 11.31
N ARG A 244 9.75 7.60 11.43
CA ARG A 244 10.06 8.72 12.34
C ARG A 244 10.11 8.24 13.79
N LEU A 245 9.05 7.60 14.28
CA LEU A 245 9.03 7.10 15.66
C LEU A 245 10.05 5.97 15.86
N ALA A 246 10.26 5.11 14.85
CA ALA A 246 11.29 4.09 14.92
C ALA A 246 12.68 4.69 15.24
N ARG A 247 13.05 5.77 14.53
CA ARG A 247 14.30 6.50 14.75
C ARG A 247 14.38 7.14 16.13
N ASP A 248 13.29 7.68 16.65
CA ASP A 248 13.27 8.25 18.01
C ASP A 248 13.65 7.20 19.07
N TYR A 249 13.17 5.97 18.93
CA TYR A 249 13.57 4.85 19.81
C TYR A 249 14.98 4.35 19.53
N PHE A 250 15.39 4.23 18.26
CA PHE A 250 16.77 3.83 17.94
C PHE A 250 17.79 4.81 18.50
N ASN A 251 17.55 6.12 18.44
CA ASN A 251 18.40 7.13 19.06
C ASN A 251 18.52 6.94 20.58
N GLN A 252 17.48 6.50 21.27
CA GLN A 252 17.58 6.16 22.70
C GLN A 252 18.50 4.96 22.94
N VAL A 253 18.45 3.95 22.07
CA VAL A 253 19.36 2.79 22.12
C VAL A 253 20.80 3.24 21.86
N GLU A 254 21.03 4.14 20.90
CA GLU A 254 22.35 4.67 20.56
C GLU A 254 23.05 5.34 21.75
N VAL A 255 22.29 6.03 22.61
CA VAL A 255 22.80 6.72 23.80
C VAL A 255 23.09 5.75 24.94
N LYS A 256 22.23 4.72 25.12
CA LYS A 256 22.26 3.83 26.30
C LYS A 256 23.16 2.60 26.13
N ASP A 257 23.35 2.09 24.92
CA ASP A 257 24.13 0.88 24.64
C ASP A 257 25.46 1.20 23.94
N LYS A 258 26.48 0.38 24.21
CA LYS A 258 27.76 0.40 23.48
C LYS A 258 28.05 -0.92 22.75
N GLY A 259 27.17 -1.90 22.88
CA GLY A 259 27.31 -3.24 22.30
C GLY A 259 26.49 -3.45 21.02
N ILE A 260 26.03 -4.70 20.87
CA ILE A 260 25.41 -5.18 19.64
C ILE A 260 24.02 -4.57 19.37
N LEU A 261 23.29 -4.13 20.40
CA LEU A 261 21.96 -3.56 20.22
C LEU A 261 22.06 -2.18 19.56
N ARG A 262 23.05 -1.37 19.94
CA ARG A 262 23.36 -0.12 19.25
C ARG A 262 23.68 -0.35 17.78
N ASP A 263 24.51 -1.35 17.46
CA ASP A 263 24.86 -1.63 16.07
C ASP A 263 23.64 -2.08 15.24
N LYS A 264 22.74 -2.89 15.84
CA LYS A 264 21.46 -3.24 15.21
C LYS A 264 20.57 -2.01 15.03
N ALA A 265 20.53 -1.10 16.00
CA ALA A 265 19.77 0.15 15.93
C ALA A 265 20.30 1.03 14.77
N TYR A 266 21.62 1.17 14.62
CA TYR A 266 22.21 1.89 13.49
C TYR A 266 21.83 1.30 12.13
N LEU A 267 21.78 -0.04 12.01
CA LEU A 267 21.33 -0.69 10.77
C LEU A 267 19.85 -0.38 10.47
N LEU A 268 18.97 -0.54 11.45
CA LEU A 268 17.54 -0.31 11.23
C LEU A 268 17.22 1.18 11.02
N ASP A 269 17.93 2.07 11.70
CA ASP A 269 17.82 3.51 11.49
C ASP A 269 18.29 3.89 10.08
N GLY A 270 19.47 3.42 9.66
CA GLY A 270 19.96 3.63 8.30
C GLY A 270 18.99 3.10 7.24
N LEU A 271 18.41 1.92 7.46
CA LEU A 271 17.37 1.39 6.57
C LEU A 271 16.11 2.26 6.59
N SER A 272 15.73 2.83 7.73
CA SER A 272 14.56 3.73 7.82
C SER A 272 14.74 4.98 6.96
N PHE A 273 15.95 5.52 6.88
CA PHE A 273 16.27 6.62 5.97
C PHE A 273 16.28 6.17 4.50
N ALA A 274 16.83 4.98 4.21
CA ALA A 274 16.82 4.41 2.86
C ALA A 274 15.39 4.19 2.34
N GLN A 275 14.44 3.75 3.18
CA GLN A 275 13.01 3.62 2.83
C GLN A 275 12.40 4.97 2.40
N GLU A 276 12.86 6.07 2.99
CA GLU A 276 12.49 7.45 2.65
C GLU A 276 13.35 8.05 1.51
N GLU A 277 14.23 7.27 0.87
CA GLU A 277 15.20 7.74 -0.16
C GLU A 277 16.19 8.82 0.34
N LYS A 278 16.36 8.93 1.66
CA LYS A 278 17.35 9.79 2.31
C LYS A 278 18.70 9.07 2.36
N TRP A 279 19.30 8.90 1.18
CA TRP A 279 20.44 8.02 0.97
C TRP A 279 21.71 8.46 1.72
N GLU A 280 21.94 9.76 1.88
CA GLU A 280 23.10 10.26 2.60
C GLU A 280 22.98 10.04 4.11
N GLU A 281 21.80 10.30 4.68
CA GLU A 281 21.51 10.03 6.09
C GLU A 281 21.59 8.54 6.41
N ALA A 282 21.04 7.70 5.51
CA ALA A 282 21.17 6.24 5.59
C ALA A 282 22.64 5.82 5.66
N LYS A 283 23.45 6.34 4.72
CA LYS A 283 24.89 6.08 4.64
C LYS A 283 25.62 6.50 5.90
N LEU A 284 25.32 7.68 6.44
CA LEU A 284 25.93 8.17 7.68
C LEU A 284 25.62 7.25 8.86
N LYS A 285 24.37 6.77 8.99
CA LYS A 285 24.00 5.82 10.05
C LYS A 285 24.73 4.48 9.92
N PHE A 286 24.83 3.91 8.72
CA PHE A 286 25.57 2.66 8.50
C PHE A 286 27.07 2.79 8.84
N LYS A 287 27.69 3.94 8.55
CA LYS A 287 29.11 4.20 8.85
C LYS A 287 29.44 4.26 10.35
N LYS A 288 28.45 4.45 11.23
CA LYS A 288 28.68 4.50 12.68
C LYS A 288 29.02 3.13 13.29
N ILE A 289 28.79 2.04 12.57
CA ILE A 289 29.09 0.67 13.04
C ILE A 289 30.60 0.43 12.93
N ASN A 290 31.23 0.09 14.07
CA ASN A 290 32.68 -0.09 14.18
C ASN A 290 33.17 -1.34 13.42
N SER A 291 34.42 -1.31 12.93
CA SER A 291 35.10 -2.44 12.27
C SER A 291 35.21 -3.70 13.12
N THR A 292 35.20 -3.57 14.45
CA THR A 292 35.21 -4.71 15.39
C THR A 292 33.86 -5.42 15.51
N SER A 293 32.77 -4.80 15.03
CA SER A 293 31.43 -5.37 15.11
C SER A 293 31.26 -6.55 14.15
N LYS A 294 30.55 -7.59 14.60
CA LYS A 294 30.10 -8.69 13.73
C LYS A 294 29.21 -8.20 12.57
N LEU A 295 28.57 -7.04 12.74
CA LEU A 295 27.70 -6.41 11.75
C LEU A 295 28.44 -5.51 10.74
N TYR A 296 29.75 -5.30 10.91
CA TYR A 296 30.52 -4.37 10.08
C TYR A 296 30.46 -4.70 8.59
N LYS A 297 30.59 -5.97 8.21
CA LYS A 297 30.52 -6.39 6.80
C LYS A 297 29.17 -6.04 6.17
N VAL A 298 28.08 -6.25 6.92
CA VAL A 298 26.71 -5.90 6.48
C VAL A 298 26.55 -4.39 6.40
N ALA A 299 27.10 -3.64 7.35
CA ALA A 299 27.09 -2.19 7.36
C ALA A 299 27.82 -1.60 6.13
N GLN A 300 29.02 -2.09 5.81
CA GLN A 300 29.79 -1.63 4.65
C GLN A 300 29.07 -1.94 3.32
N LYS A 301 28.45 -3.11 3.20
CA LYS A 301 27.57 -3.39 2.06
C LYS A 301 26.40 -2.41 1.99
N SER A 302 25.80 -2.07 3.12
CA SER A 302 24.69 -1.11 3.20
C SER A 302 25.14 0.32 2.84
N VAL A 303 26.38 0.72 3.18
CA VAL A 303 27.00 1.98 2.74
C VAL A 303 27.15 2.03 1.22
N ALA A 304 27.61 0.93 0.60
CA ALA A 304 27.72 0.83 -0.86
C ALA A 304 26.34 0.92 -1.53
N LEU A 305 25.35 0.16 -1.02
CA LEU A 305 23.98 0.20 -1.52
C LEU A 305 23.33 1.59 -1.35
N ALA A 306 23.57 2.28 -0.24
CA ALA A 306 23.09 3.65 -0.06
C ALA A 306 23.71 4.61 -1.09
N SER A 307 25.01 4.42 -1.40
CA SER A 307 25.69 5.22 -2.43
C SER A 307 25.16 4.91 -3.85
N GLU A 308 24.86 3.65 -4.17
CA GLU A 308 24.15 3.27 -5.40
C GLU A 308 22.75 3.90 -5.47
N GLY A 309 22.05 3.99 -4.33
CA GLY A 309 20.70 4.55 -4.21
C GLY A 309 20.61 6.00 -4.71
N ARG A 310 21.66 6.79 -4.49
CA ARG A 310 21.77 8.18 -4.97
C ARG A 310 21.76 8.30 -6.49
N HIS A 311 22.18 7.25 -7.20
CA HIS A 311 22.33 7.24 -8.65
C HIS A 311 21.25 6.41 -9.35
N LEU A 312 20.14 6.10 -8.66
CA LEU A 312 19.00 5.41 -9.26
C LEU A 312 18.44 6.22 -10.43
N LYS A 313 18.38 5.58 -11.60
CA LYS A 313 17.93 6.20 -12.85
C LYS A 313 16.41 6.17 -12.95
N TYR A 314 15.76 7.11 -12.30
CA TYR A 314 14.31 7.28 -12.41
C TYR A 314 13.90 7.79 -13.80
N LYS A 315 12.76 7.30 -14.29
CA LYS A 315 12.04 7.79 -15.46
C LYS A 315 11.32 9.09 -15.12
N ASN A 316 11.27 10.03 -16.05
CA ASN A 316 10.52 11.27 -15.87
C ASN A 316 9.07 11.09 -16.35
N PRO A 317 8.06 11.19 -15.48
CA PRO A 317 6.66 11.00 -15.88
C PRO A 317 6.17 12.04 -16.89
N LYS A 318 6.70 13.28 -16.85
CA LYS A 318 6.33 14.31 -17.82
C LYS A 318 6.85 13.98 -19.22
N ILE A 319 8.10 13.52 -19.32
CA ILE A 319 8.69 13.08 -20.60
C ILE A 319 7.87 11.91 -21.16
N ALA A 320 7.50 10.95 -20.30
CA ALA A 320 6.65 9.84 -20.73
C ALA A 320 5.29 10.32 -21.27
N GLY A 321 4.66 11.31 -20.64
CA GLY A 321 3.43 11.92 -21.13
C GLY A 321 3.59 12.63 -22.48
N VAL A 322 4.67 13.41 -22.66
CA VAL A 322 4.97 14.08 -23.94
C VAL A 322 5.20 13.07 -25.05
N LEU A 323 6.00 12.03 -24.80
CA LEU A 323 6.20 10.93 -25.75
C LEU A 323 4.88 10.21 -26.04
N GLY A 324 4.01 10.07 -25.04
CA GLY A 324 2.69 9.46 -25.16
C GLY A 324 1.75 10.15 -26.16
N ILE A 325 2.03 11.38 -26.63
CA ILE A 325 1.28 12.02 -27.72
C ILE A 325 1.30 11.12 -28.97
N VAL A 326 2.42 10.44 -29.22
CA VAL A 326 2.46 9.37 -30.22
C VAL A 326 2.06 8.07 -29.52
N PRO A 327 0.97 7.40 -29.95
CA PRO A 327 0.51 6.17 -29.33
C PRO A 327 1.63 5.15 -29.13
N GLY A 328 1.85 4.76 -27.87
CA GLY A 328 2.84 3.75 -27.49
C GLY A 328 4.23 4.26 -27.10
N LEU A 329 4.69 5.43 -27.54
CA LEU A 329 6.08 5.84 -27.27
C LEU A 329 6.37 6.10 -25.78
N GLY A 330 5.39 6.64 -25.04
CA GLY A 330 5.54 6.83 -23.60
C GLY A 330 5.61 5.53 -22.80
N TYR A 331 4.89 4.50 -23.24
CA TYR A 331 4.99 3.14 -22.71
C TYR A 331 6.35 2.51 -23.04
N LEU A 332 6.83 2.69 -24.28
CA LEU A 332 8.13 2.18 -24.73
C LEU A 332 9.29 2.80 -23.92
N TYR A 333 9.24 4.11 -23.66
CA TYR A 333 10.19 4.82 -22.80
C TYR A 333 10.30 4.22 -21.39
N SER A 334 9.17 3.76 -20.86
CA SER A 334 9.05 3.13 -19.54
C SER A 334 9.36 1.63 -19.53
N GLY A 335 9.61 1.03 -20.71
CA GLY A 335 9.95 -0.39 -20.88
C GLY A 335 8.77 -1.32 -21.20
N TYR A 336 7.56 -0.79 -21.38
CA TYR A 336 6.34 -1.58 -21.62
C TYR A 336 6.13 -1.80 -23.12
N LYS A 337 6.92 -2.70 -23.71
CA LYS A 337 6.95 -2.93 -25.18
C LYS A 337 5.62 -3.45 -25.74
N SER A 338 4.98 -4.40 -25.05
CA SER A 338 3.71 -4.96 -25.49
C SER A 338 2.59 -3.93 -25.41
N THR A 339 2.50 -3.20 -24.30
CA THR A 339 1.54 -2.09 -24.13
C THR A 339 1.77 -0.99 -25.17
N ALA A 340 3.03 -0.70 -25.54
CA ALA A 340 3.34 0.25 -26.60
C ALA A 340 2.76 -0.16 -27.96
N LEU A 341 2.94 -1.44 -28.35
CA LEU A 341 2.38 -1.97 -29.59
C LEU A 341 0.85 -1.99 -29.57
N SER A 342 0.24 -2.47 -28.48
CA SER A 342 -1.23 -2.47 -28.35
C SER A 342 -1.80 -1.06 -28.44
N SER A 343 -1.17 -0.08 -27.79
CA SER A 343 -1.60 1.32 -27.86
C SER A 343 -1.55 1.85 -29.30
N LEU A 344 -0.46 1.57 -30.03
CA LEU A 344 -0.33 1.96 -31.42
C LEU A 344 -1.43 1.36 -32.29
N LEU A 345 -1.67 0.05 -32.19
CA LEU A 345 -2.67 -0.65 -33.01
C LEU A 345 -4.09 -0.18 -32.71
N VAL A 346 -4.46 -0.11 -31.42
CA VAL A 346 -5.82 0.25 -31.01
C VAL A 346 -6.14 1.69 -31.39
N ASN A 347 -5.22 2.64 -31.14
CA ASN A 347 -5.44 4.03 -31.53
C ASN A 347 -5.47 4.21 -33.05
N SER A 348 -4.62 3.48 -33.80
CA SER A 348 -4.65 3.51 -35.27
C SER A 348 -5.98 2.97 -35.80
N LEU A 349 -6.48 1.87 -35.24
CA LEU A 349 -7.76 1.29 -35.63
C LEU A 349 -8.92 2.27 -35.37
N PHE A 350 -9.00 2.86 -34.16
CA PHE A 350 -10.03 3.87 -33.87
C PHE A 350 -9.95 5.06 -34.82
N MET A 351 -8.75 5.54 -35.13
CA MET A 351 -8.56 6.69 -36.03
C MET A 351 -9.01 6.36 -37.46
N LEU A 352 -8.60 5.19 -37.99
CA LEU A 352 -9.01 4.71 -39.32
C LEU A 352 -10.51 4.45 -39.39
N SER A 353 -11.10 3.78 -38.40
CA SER A 353 -12.54 3.50 -38.34
C SER A 353 -13.37 4.78 -38.22
N THR A 354 -12.91 5.75 -37.44
CA THR A 354 -13.57 7.07 -37.35
C THR A 354 -13.56 7.77 -38.70
N LYS A 355 -12.38 7.85 -39.34
CA LYS A 355 -12.24 8.45 -40.66
C LYS A 355 -13.15 7.76 -41.69
N GLN A 356 -13.09 6.44 -41.78
CA GLN A 356 -13.88 5.67 -42.74
C GLN A 356 -15.39 5.79 -42.50
N ALA A 357 -15.85 5.95 -41.25
CA ALA A 357 -17.25 6.17 -40.97
C ALA A 357 -17.75 7.54 -41.48
N PHE A 358 -16.94 8.60 -41.31
CA PHE A 358 -17.25 9.92 -41.86
C PHE A 358 -17.14 9.97 -43.39
N ASP A 359 -16.12 9.34 -43.98
CA ASP A 359 -15.94 9.26 -45.44
C ASP A 359 -17.12 8.52 -46.13
N ASN A 360 -17.85 7.68 -45.40
CA ASN A 360 -19.04 6.95 -45.89
C ASN A 360 -20.37 7.58 -45.43
N ASP A 361 -20.40 8.85 -45.03
CA ASP A 361 -21.60 9.58 -44.57
C ASP A 361 -22.31 8.94 -43.35
N ASN A 362 -21.64 8.05 -42.61
CA ASN A 362 -22.18 7.43 -41.40
C ASN A 362 -21.80 8.25 -40.16
N GLU A 363 -22.37 9.45 -40.06
CA GLU A 363 -22.07 10.44 -39.02
C GLU A 363 -22.27 9.89 -37.59
N SER A 364 -23.31 9.07 -37.38
CA SER A 364 -23.61 8.48 -36.07
C SER A 364 -22.52 7.52 -35.63
N LEU A 365 -22.07 6.61 -36.52
CA LEU A 365 -20.98 5.68 -36.23
C LEU A 365 -19.65 6.43 -36.06
N GLY A 366 -19.36 7.41 -36.93
CA GLY A 366 -18.16 8.23 -36.85
C GLY A 366 -18.07 8.99 -35.52
N THR A 367 -19.17 9.57 -35.07
CA THR A 367 -19.25 10.25 -33.77
C THR A 367 -19.02 9.27 -32.62
N LEU A 368 -19.67 8.11 -32.63
CA LEU A 368 -19.53 7.10 -31.57
C LEU A 368 -18.09 6.57 -31.48
N VAL A 369 -17.53 6.10 -32.60
CA VAL A 369 -16.17 5.55 -32.67
C VAL A 369 -15.14 6.64 -32.38
N GLY A 370 -15.37 7.88 -32.81
CA GLY A 370 -14.51 9.02 -32.51
C GLY A 370 -14.44 9.36 -31.02
N ILE A 371 -15.58 9.35 -30.31
CA ILE A 371 -15.61 9.57 -28.86
C ILE A 371 -14.85 8.46 -28.12
N PHE A 372 -15.06 7.19 -28.49
CA PHE A 372 -14.28 6.08 -27.93
C PHE A 372 -12.80 6.21 -28.26
N GLY A 373 -12.45 6.49 -29.52
CA GLY A 373 -11.08 6.70 -29.98
C GLY A 373 -10.36 7.80 -29.21
N ALA A 374 -11.00 8.96 -29.04
CA ALA A 374 -10.48 10.06 -28.23
C ALA A 374 -10.22 9.64 -26.78
N SER A 375 -11.10 8.82 -26.21
CA SER A 375 -10.96 8.28 -24.84
C SER A 375 -9.76 7.34 -24.72
N PHE A 376 -9.57 6.44 -25.68
CA PHE A 376 -8.41 5.54 -25.73
C PHE A 376 -7.09 6.31 -25.96
N TYR A 377 -7.12 7.35 -26.80
CA TYR A 377 -5.97 8.20 -27.07
C TYR A 377 -5.52 8.97 -25.82
N ALA A 378 -6.47 9.61 -25.12
CA ALA A 378 -6.19 10.27 -23.85
C ALA A 378 -5.72 9.28 -22.77
N GLY A 379 -6.31 8.07 -22.75
CA GLY A 379 -5.88 6.97 -21.89
C GLY A 379 -4.42 6.56 -22.12
N ASN A 380 -3.96 6.52 -23.37
CA ASN A 380 -2.57 6.23 -23.72
C ASN A 380 -1.57 7.29 -23.19
N ILE A 381 -1.92 8.58 -23.26
CA ILE A 381 -1.07 9.66 -22.71
C ILE A 381 -1.01 9.55 -21.19
N TYR A 382 -2.16 9.40 -20.53
CA TYR A 382 -2.25 9.23 -19.08
C TYR A 382 -1.48 7.99 -18.60
N GLY A 383 -1.67 6.85 -19.27
CA GLY A 383 -1.00 5.60 -18.91
C GLY A 383 0.51 5.62 -19.15
N SER A 384 0.99 6.41 -20.11
CA SER A 384 2.43 6.67 -20.27
C SER A 384 3.05 7.33 -19.03
N ILE A 385 2.35 8.31 -18.43
CA ILE A 385 2.78 8.97 -17.19
C ILE A 385 2.78 7.98 -16.02
N GLU A 386 1.72 7.19 -15.89
CA GLU A 386 1.57 6.24 -14.77
C GLU A 386 2.56 5.08 -14.85
N THR A 387 2.85 4.56 -16.05
CA THR A 387 3.86 3.50 -16.22
C THR A 387 5.26 3.98 -15.86
N ALA A 388 5.63 5.23 -16.15
CA ALA A 388 6.89 5.82 -15.68
C ALA A 388 6.96 5.85 -14.14
N LYS A 389 5.88 6.26 -13.46
CA LYS A 389 5.81 6.24 -11.99
C LYS A 389 5.92 4.82 -11.43
N ARG A 390 5.26 3.84 -12.05
CA ARG A 390 5.32 2.42 -11.67
C ARG A 390 6.75 1.87 -11.82
N THR A 391 7.42 2.17 -12.94
CA THR A 391 8.82 1.81 -13.14
C THR A 391 9.72 2.42 -12.07
N ASN A 392 9.50 3.67 -11.67
CA ASN A 392 10.26 4.28 -10.58
C ASN A 392 10.05 3.59 -9.23
N LYS A 393 8.80 3.26 -8.89
CA LYS A 393 8.48 2.50 -7.68
C LYS A 393 9.16 1.13 -7.68
N LYS A 394 9.18 0.44 -8.84
CA LYS A 394 9.86 -0.84 -9.02
C LYS A 394 11.38 -0.70 -8.84
N ILE A 395 12.02 0.27 -9.49
CA ILE A 395 13.45 0.58 -9.32
C ILE A 395 13.80 0.78 -7.85
N LYS A 396 13.00 1.57 -7.12
CA LYS A 396 13.18 1.78 -5.69
C LYS A 396 13.05 0.48 -4.89
N LYS A 397 11.97 -0.27 -5.10
CA LYS A 397 11.69 -1.53 -4.39
C LYS A 397 12.81 -2.55 -4.61
N ASP A 398 13.20 -2.76 -5.86
CA ASP A 398 14.25 -3.71 -6.24
C ASP A 398 15.59 -3.33 -5.62
N HIS A 399 15.89 -2.03 -5.53
CA HIS A 399 17.08 -1.54 -4.83
C HIS A 399 17.01 -1.78 -3.32
N LEU A 400 15.87 -1.48 -2.69
CA LEU A 400 15.66 -1.71 -1.26
C LEU A 400 15.73 -3.19 -0.87
N LEU A 401 15.30 -4.12 -1.74
CA LEU A 401 15.39 -5.56 -1.50
C LEU A 401 16.85 -6.07 -1.42
N LYS A 402 17.82 -5.32 -1.93
CA LYS A 402 19.25 -5.67 -1.80
C LYS A 402 19.75 -5.53 -0.36
N PHE A 403 19.09 -4.72 0.47
CA PHE A 403 19.39 -4.57 1.89
C PHE A 403 18.88 -5.80 2.65
N LYS A 404 19.65 -6.89 2.63
CA LYS A 404 19.34 -8.13 3.37
C LYS A 404 19.78 -7.98 4.82
N PHE A 405 18.82 -7.77 5.72
CA PHE A 405 19.07 -7.85 7.15
C PHE A 405 18.31 -9.03 7.76
N TYR A 406 19.06 -10.01 8.27
CA TYR A 406 18.51 -11.08 9.09
C TYR A 406 18.75 -10.71 10.55
N PHE A 407 17.73 -10.16 11.20
CA PHE A 407 17.71 -10.06 12.65
C PHE A 407 16.94 -11.29 13.15
N GLY A 408 17.66 -12.35 13.53
CA GLY A 408 17.06 -13.45 14.28
C GLY A 408 16.49 -12.91 15.60
N TYR A 409 15.29 -13.37 15.95
CA TYR A 409 14.73 -13.24 17.31
C TYR A 409 15.33 -14.31 18.21
#